data_AF-A0A3M7PTV6-F1
#
_entry.id   AF-A0A3M7PTV6-F1
#
_cell.length_a   1.000
_cell.length_b   1.000
_cell.length_c   1.000
_cell.angle_alpha   90.00
_cell.angle_beta   90.00
_cell.angle_gamma   90.00
#
_symmetry.space_group_name_H-M   'P 1'
#
loop_
_entity.id
_entity.type
_entity.pdbx_description
1 polymer ?
#
loop_
_entity_poly.entity_id
_entity_poly.type
_entity_poly.pdbx_seq_one_letter_code
_entity_poly.pdbx_strand_id
1 'polypeptide(L)'
;MELPKELNFNPWSDNEINSLSKTRDGFYKSWKNTHDRSYYLSYVEAKKRIKTLTEQKIILYFKDKKFNDFQNSKKFYEFYRSTKKLKSDKQNSIIPNFIIKDNNSASEASEISKLLNQFFTDIKSDSVSDLMTCLTSINETFNELSNMFPFRKTFDFHLISVDSVVKLISNLNPNNGPGISDISIQQ
;
A
#
# COMPACT_ATOMS: atom_id res chain seq x y z
N MET A 1 -15.35 25.90 29.14
CA MET A 1 -16.07 24.88 28.35
C MET A 1 -15.01 23.87 27.93
N GLU A 2 -14.88 22.78 28.68
CA GLU A 2 -13.83 21.79 28.46
C GLU A 2 -14.12 21.01 27.17
N LEU A 3 -13.16 20.99 26.25
CA LEU A 3 -13.22 20.15 25.06
C LEU A 3 -13.20 18.67 25.49
N PRO A 4 -14.11 17.82 24.99
CA PRO A 4 -14.10 16.41 25.33
C PRO A 4 -12.77 15.80 24.86
N LYS A 5 -12.11 15.09 25.78
CA LYS A 5 -10.95 14.23 25.51
C LYS A 5 -11.16 13.49 24.19
N GLU A 6 -10.17 13.52 23.32
CA GLU A 6 -10.10 12.80 22.04
C GLU A 6 -10.50 11.32 22.25
N LEU A 7 -11.80 11.05 22.15
CA LEU A 7 -12.30 9.71 21.91
C LEU A 7 -11.75 9.36 20.54
N ASN A 8 -10.83 8.40 20.50
CA ASN A 8 -10.38 7.68 19.30
C ASN A 8 -11.57 7.53 18.34
N PHE A 9 -11.71 8.50 17.43
CA PHE A 9 -12.87 8.58 16.57
C PHE A 9 -12.61 7.65 15.41
N ASN A 10 -12.78 6.35 15.66
CA ASN A 10 -12.79 5.37 14.60
C ASN A 10 -14.08 5.58 13.80
N PRO A 11 -14.03 6.05 12.55
CA PRO A 11 -15.22 6.39 11.78
C PRO A 11 -16.20 5.23 11.58
N TRP A 12 -15.72 3.99 11.71
CA TRP A 12 -16.54 2.77 11.62
C TRP A 12 -17.04 2.24 12.97
N SER A 13 -16.70 2.87 14.10
CA SER A 13 -17.15 2.47 15.45
C SER A 13 -18.47 3.15 15.81
N ASP A 14 -19.51 2.86 15.04
CA ASP A 14 -20.82 3.46 15.17
C ASP A 14 -21.76 2.73 16.15
N ASN A 15 -22.99 3.25 16.29
CA ASN A 15 -24.01 2.69 17.18
C ASN A 15 -24.34 1.22 16.87
N GLU A 16 -24.21 0.80 15.61
CA GLU A 16 -24.47 -0.57 15.18
C GLU A 16 -23.40 -1.53 15.70
N ILE A 17 -22.12 -1.19 15.50
CA ILE A 17 -20.98 -1.95 16.04
C ILE A 17 -21.01 -1.98 17.58
N ASN A 18 -21.37 -0.86 18.21
CA ASN A 18 -21.48 -0.77 19.66
C ASN A 18 -22.63 -1.63 20.21
N SER A 19 -23.79 -1.64 19.55
CA SER A 19 -24.93 -2.48 19.90
C SER A 19 -24.58 -3.97 19.80
N LEU A 20 -24.00 -4.39 18.67
CA LEU A 20 -23.56 -5.77 18.48
C LEU A 20 -22.49 -6.19 19.49
N SER A 21 -21.58 -5.28 19.88
CA SER A 21 -20.59 -5.55 20.92
C SER A 21 -21.23 -5.78 22.28
N LYS A 22 -22.26 -5.00 22.65
CA LYS A 22 -23.05 -5.24 23.87
C LYS A 22 -23.77 -6.58 23.82
N THR A 23 -24.38 -6.94 22.69
CA THR A 23 -25.04 -8.24 22.51
C THR A 23 -24.05 -9.40 22.63
N ARG A 24 -22.87 -9.30 22.00
CA ARG A 24 -21.77 -10.27 22.13
C ARG A 24 -21.39 -10.46 23.61
N ASP A 25 -21.19 -9.37 24.33
CA ASP A 25 -20.77 -9.41 25.73
C ASP A 25 -21.87 -10.00 26.62
N GLY A 26 -23.14 -9.75 26.29
CA GLY A 26 -24.29 -10.40 26.88
C GLY A 26 -24.25 -11.92 26.71
N PHE A 27 -24.05 -12.43 25.50
CA PHE A 27 -23.92 -13.87 25.25
C PHE A 27 -22.75 -14.51 25.99
N TYR A 28 -21.59 -13.84 26.03
CA TYR A 28 -20.44 -14.32 26.78
C TYR A 28 -20.73 -14.40 28.28
N LYS A 29 -21.39 -13.38 28.84
CA LYS A 29 -21.79 -13.37 30.25
C LYS A 29 -22.79 -14.49 30.57
N SER A 30 -23.78 -14.71 29.70
CA SER A 30 -24.73 -15.81 29.85
C SER A 30 -24.04 -17.17 29.80
N TRP A 31 -23.18 -17.40 28.80
CA TRP A 31 -22.40 -18.64 28.70
C TRP A 31 -21.50 -18.86 29.92
N LYS A 32 -20.81 -17.82 30.41
CA LYS A 32 -19.95 -17.93 31.60
C LYS A 32 -20.73 -18.34 32.85
N ASN A 33 -21.99 -17.95 32.95
CA ASN A 33 -22.84 -18.25 34.10
C ASN A 33 -23.54 -19.60 33.97
N THR A 34 -24.02 -19.98 32.77
CA THR A 34 -24.84 -21.18 32.57
C THR A 34 -24.08 -22.36 31.96
N HIS A 35 -22.92 -22.11 31.35
CA HIS A 35 -22.16 -23.05 30.52
C HIS A 35 -22.96 -23.67 29.36
N ASP A 36 -24.09 -23.07 28.99
CA ASP A 36 -24.92 -23.53 27.88
C ASP A 36 -24.23 -23.24 26.54
N ARG A 37 -24.07 -24.29 25.74
CA ARG A 37 -23.44 -24.25 24.42
C ARG A 37 -24.13 -23.29 23.46
N SER A 38 -25.45 -23.10 23.58
CA SER A 38 -26.21 -22.18 22.72
C SER A 38 -25.68 -20.74 22.81
N TYR A 39 -25.47 -20.23 24.03
CA TYR A 39 -24.92 -18.89 24.25
C TYR A 39 -23.48 -18.76 23.73
N TYR A 40 -22.67 -19.82 23.83
CA TYR A 40 -21.32 -19.81 23.25
C TYR A 40 -21.36 -19.71 21.72
N LEU A 41 -22.24 -20.46 21.06
CA LEU A 41 -22.41 -20.39 19.61
C LEU A 41 -22.86 -18.98 19.18
N SER A 42 -23.84 -18.39 19.88
CA SER A 42 -24.29 -17.01 19.62
C SER A 42 -23.18 -15.98 19.85
N TYR A 43 -22.32 -16.17 20.86
CA TYR A 43 -21.14 -15.33 21.08
C TYR A 43 -20.14 -15.40 19.91
N VAL A 44 -19.84 -16.61 19.43
CA VAL A 44 -18.93 -16.83 18.30
C VAL A 44 -19.50 -16.18 17.02
N GLU A 45 -20.80 -16.36 16.77
CA GLU A 45 -21.48 -15.75 15.63
C GLU A 45 -21.46 -14.22 15.71
N ALA A 46 -21.76 -13.65 16.88
CA ALA A 46 -21.69 -12.21 17.11
C ALA A 46 -20.28 -11.65 16.88
N LYS A 47 -19.23 -12.37 17.30
CA LYS A 47 -17.83 -11.99 16.99
C LYS A 47 -17.55 -11.98 15.50
N LYS A 48 -18.00 -13.00 14.77
CA LYS A 48 -17.83 -13.07 13.32
C LYS A 48 -18.54 -11.91 12.63
N ARG A 49 -19.78 -11.61 13.04
CA ARG A 49 -20.60 -10.53 12.51
C ARG A 49 -19.98 -9.15 12.74
N ILE A 50 -19.48 -8.87 13.96
CA ILE A 50 -18.78 -7.62 14.27
C ILE A 50 -17.53 -7.46 13.39
N LYS A 51 -16.78 -8.54 13.19
CA LYS A 51 -15.58 -8.52 12.34
C LYS A 51 -15.95 -8.17 10.89
N THR A 52 -16.90 -8.90 10.30
CA THR A 52 -17.34 -8.68 8.92
C THR A 52 -17.91 -7.28 8.72
N LEU A 53 -18.73 -6.79 9.66
CA LEU A 53 -19.32 -5.46 9.57
C LEU A 53 -18.26 -4.36 9.69
N THR A 54 -17.31 -4.51 10.60
CA THR A 54 -16.16 -3.58 10.73
C THR A 54 -15.38 -3.52 9.42
N GLU A 55 -15.07 -4.67 8.81
CA GLU A 55 -14.36 -4.74 7.53
C GLU A 55 -15.13 -4.03 6.41
N GLN A 56 -16.45 -4.26 6.31
CA GLN A 56 -17.30 -3.59 5.33
C GLN A 56 -17.34 -2.07 5.51
N LYS A 57 -17.50 -1.59 6.76
CA LYS A 57 -17.53 -0.17 7.07
C LYS A 57 -16.19 0.51 6.79
N ILE A 58 -15.07 -0.17 7.07
CA ILE A 58 -13.73 0.31 6.69
C ILE A 58 -13.66 0.45 5.16
N ILE A 59 -14.04 -0.59 4.40
CA ILE A 59 -14.00 -0.54 2.93
C ILE A 59 -14.84 0.63 2.40
N LEU A 60 -16.07 0.80 2.88
CA LEU A 60 -16.95 1.90 2.49
C LEU A 60 -16.33 3.26 2.83
N TYR A 61 -15.76 3.41 4.02
CA TYR A 61 -15.11 4.64 4.44
C TYR A 61 -13.96 5.03 3.51
N PHE A 62 -13.16 4.07 3.03
CA PHE A 62 -12.03 4.33 2.13
C PHE A 62 -12.40 4.42 0.66
N LYS A 63 -13.57 3.90 0.24
CA LYS A 63 -13.99 3.86 -1.16
C LYS A 63 -14.06 5.25 -1.80
N ASP A 64 -14.48 6.25 -1.03
CA ASP A 64 -14.70 7.61 -1.52
C ASP A 64 -13.60 8.59 -1.10
N LYS A 65 -12.52 8.10 -0.49
CA LYS A 65 -11.40 8.93 -0.01
C LYS A 65 -10.28 8.98 -1.05
N LYS A 66 -9.78 10.19 -1.33
CA LYS A 66 -8.67 10.46 -2.23
C LYS A 66 -7.41 10.84 -1.43
N PHE A 67 -6.28 10.94 -2.11
CA PHE A 67 -5.00 11.33 -1.51
C PHE A 67 -5.10 12.63 -0.68
N ASN A 68 -5.87 13.61 -1.17
CA ASN A 68 -6.07 14.89 -0.48
C ASN A 68 -6.86 14.77 0.85
N ASP A 69 -7.65 13.71 1.03
CA ASP A 69 -8.34 13.43 2.29
C ASP A 69 -7.39 12.91 3.37
N PHE A 70 -6.21 12.42 2.98
CA PHE A 70 -5.17 11.92 3.86
C PHE A 70 -3.98 12.88 3.83
N GLN A 71 -4.16 14.08 4.40
CA GLN A 71 -3.14 15.13 4.52
C GLN A 71 -1.79 14.65 5.10
N ASN A 72 -1.74 13.46 5.71
CA ASN A 72 -0.54 12.86 6.25
C ASN A 72 -0.43 11.38 5.84
N SER A 73 0.40 11.10 4.82
CA SER A 73 0.68 9.76 4.31
C SER A 73 1.22 8.80 5.38
N LYS A 74 1.94 9.32 6.38
CA LYS A 74 2.46 8.53 7.52
C LYS A 74 1.32 8.01 8.39
N LYS A 75 0.36 8.87 8.74
CA LYS A 75 -0.83 8.45 9.53
C LYS A 75 -1.69 7.44 8.76
N PHE A 76 -1.82 7.62 7.44
CA PHE A 76 -2.50 6.65 6.59
C PHE A 76 -1.77 5.29 6.57
N TYR A 77 -0.44 5.29 6.45
CA TYR A 77 0.36 4.07 6.45
C TYR A 77 0.32 3.34 7.81
N GLU A 78 0.48 4.07 8.91
CA GLU A 78 0.34 3.53 10.28
C GLU A 78 -1.05 2.92 10.49
N PHE A 79 -2.09 3.59 10.02
CA PHE A 79 -3.45 3.11 10.05
C PHE A 79 -3.67 1.85 9.21
N TYR A 80 -3.26 1.86 7.94
CA TYR A 80 -3.38 0.74 7.01
C TYR A 80 -2.64 -0.50 7.53
N ARG A 81 -1.43 -0.30 8.09
CA ARG A 81 -0.63 -1.36 8.74
C ARG A 81 -1.30 -1.92 10.00
N SER A 82 -2.02 -1.11 10.76
CA SER A 82 -2.71 -1.56 11.97
C SER A 82 -4.00 -2.36 11.68
N THR A 83 -4.68 -2.04 10.57
CA THR A 83 -5.98 -2.62 10.21
C THR A 83 -5.87 -3.81 9.27
N LYS A 84 -5.03 -3.71 8.24
CA LYS A 84 -4.52 -4.91 7.59
C LYS A 84 -3.37 -5.41 8.43
N LYS A 85 -3.62 -6.47 9.21
CA LYS A 85 -2.57 -7.44 9.48
C LYS A 85 -2.12 -7.98 8.12
N LEU A 86 -1.27 -7.24 7.40
CA LEU A 86 -0.23 -7.84 6.62
C LEU A 86 0.33 -8.90 7.56
N LYS A 87 0.28 -10.15 7.15
CA LYS A 87 0.91 -11.23 7.87
C LYS A 87 2.39 -10.87 7.92
N SER A 88 2.79 -10.01 8.86
CA SER A 88 4.18 -9.88 9.24
C SER A 88 4.45 -11.23 9.85
N ASP A 89 5.10 -12.05 9.05
CA ASP A 89 5.69 -13.28 9.51
C ASP A 89 6.43 -12.95 10.81
N LYS A 90 6.34 -13.85 11.79
CA LYS A 90 6.97 -13.66 13.10
C LYS A 90 8.50 -13.73 13.03
N GLN A 91 9.10 -13.40 11.89
CA GLN A 91 10.53 -13.42 11.65
C GLN A 91 10.86 -12.19 10.80
N ASN A 92 11.97 -11.53 11.15
CA ASN A 92 12.47 -10.29 10.56
C ASN A 92 12.88 -10.39 9.07
N SER A 93 12.27 -11.27 8.27
CA SER A 93 12.51 -11.29 6.82
C SER A 93 11.57 -10.30 6.13
N ILE A 94 12.16 -9.25 5.55
CA ILE A 94 11.48 -8.24 4.72
C ILE A 94 11.04 -8.84 3.37
N ILE A 95 11.40 -10.09 3.10
CA ILE A 95 11.13 -10.81 1.85
C ILE A 95 9.80 -11.56 1.98
N PRO A 96 8.87 -11.45 1.02
CA PRO A 96 7.67 -12.28 1.00
C PRO A 96 8.12 -13.76 0.98
N ASN A 97 7.86 -14.50 2.06
CA ASN A 97 8.21 -15.93 2.11
C ASN A 97 7.36 -16.81 1.18
N PHE A 98 6.40 -16.19 0.46
CA PHE A 98 5.50 -16.87 -0.45
C PHE A 98 4.84 -15.89 -1.43
N ILE A 99 4.90 -16.19 -2.74
CA ILE A 99 4.20 -15.44 -3.80
C ILE A 99 3.40 -16.41 -4.65
N ILE A 100 2.17 -16.05 -5.02
CA ILE A 100 1.33 -16.77 -5.98
C ILE A 100 1.04 -15.88 -7.18
N LYS A 101 1.34 -16.34 -8.40
CA LYS A 101 0.95 -15.71 -9.67
C LYS A 101 0.47 -16.80 -10.64
N ASP A 102 -0.73 -16.68 -11.18
CA ASP A 102 -1.28 -17.56 -12.24
C ASP A 102 -1.09 -19.06 -11.98
N ASN A 103 -1.48 -19.53 -10.79
CA ASN A 103 -1.30 -20.89 -10.27
C ASN A 103 0.14 -21.34 -9.96
N ASN A 104 1.14 -20.50 -10.19
CA ASN A 104 2.51 -20.76 -9.75
C ASN A 104 2.73 -20.16 -8.36
N SER A 105 3.16 -20.98 -7.41
CA SER A 105 3.56 -20.56 -6.08
C SER A 105 5.06 -20.70 -5.89
N ALA A 106 5.73 -19.68 -5.38
CA ALA A 106 7.15 -19.71 -5.04
C ALA A 106 7.34 -19.41 -3.55
N SER A 107 8.17 -20.22 -2.89
CA SER A 107 8.57 -20.05 -1.48
C SER A 107 10.06 -19.83 -1.29
N GLU A 108 10.88 -20.15 -2.30
CA GLU A 108 12.31 -19.89 -2.27
C GLU A 108 12.66 -18.51 -2.83
N ALA A 109 13.66 -17.84 -2.26
CA ALA A 109 14.06 -16.49 -2.65
C ALA A 109 14.50 -16.38 -4.13
N SER A 110 15.10 -17.45 -4.67
CA SER A 110 15.53 -17.55 -6.07
C SER A 110 14.33 -17.59 -7.03
N GLU A 111 13.29 -18.33 -6.66
CA GLU A 111 12.04 -18.48 -7.42
C GLU A 111 11.18 -17.22 -7.34
N ILE A 112 11.10 -16.61 -6.15
CA ILE A 112 10.47 -15.31 -5.93
C ILE A 112 11.10 -14.25 -6.82
N SER A 113 12.44 -14.20 -6.88
CA SER A 113 13.15 -13.25 -7.74
C SER A 113 12.87 -13.48 -9.22
N LYS A 114 12.78 -14.75 -9.66
CA LYS A 114 12.41 -15.10 -11.04
C LYS A 114 10.99 -14.65 -11.37
N LEU A 115 10.01 -14.90 -10.50
CA LEU A 115 8.62 -14.48 -10.70
C LEU A 115 8.48 -12.95 -10.73
N LEU A 116 9.21 -12.24 -9.87
CA LEU A 116 9.23 -10.78 -9.87
C LEU A 116 9.86 -10.22 -11.14
N ASN A 117 11.03 -10.75 -11.54
CA ASN A 117 11.67 -10.35 -12.79
C ASN A 117 10.74 -10.59 -13.98
N GLN A 118 10.12 -11.78 -14.04
CA GLN A 118 9.17 -12.11 -15.08
C GLN A 118 7.97 -11.15 -15.07
N PHE A 119 7.41 -10.83 -13.90
CA PHE A 119 6.36 -9.83 -13.78
C PHE A 119 6.78 -8.48 -14.36
N PHE A 120 7.94 -7.94 -13.99
CA PHE A 120 8.40 -6.64 -14.49
C PHE A 120 8.78 -6.65 -15.97
N THR A 121 9.30 -7.77 -16.51
CA THR A 121 9.54 -7.91 -17.95
C THR A 121 8.26 -8.11 -18.75
N ASP A 122 7.23 -8.68 -18.14
CA ASP A 122 5.90 -8.87 -18.75
C ASP A 122 5.07 -7.58 -18.74
N ILE A 123 5.49 -6.53 -18.02
CA ILE A 123 4.89 -5.21 -18.11
C ILE A 123 5.19 -4.66 -19.50
N LYS A 124 4.33 -5.00 -20.45
CA LYS A 124 4.22 -4.29 -21.71
C LYS A 124 3.50 -2.99 -21.39
N SER A 125 4.15 -1.88 -21.65
CA SER A 125 3.46 -0.60 -21.71
C SER A 125 2.48 -0.67 -22.88
N ASP A 126 1.17 -0.61 -22.61
CA ASP A 126 0.14 -0.38 -23.62
C ASP A 126 0.20 1.05 -24.18
N SER A 127 1.34 1.74 -24.05
CA SER A 127 1.57 3.03 -24.69
C SER A 127 1.60 2.82 -26.20
N VAL A 128 0.42 2.89 -26.81
CA VAL A 128 0.19 2.91 -28.27
C VAL A 128 0.70 4.23 -28.90
N SER A 129 1.34 5.10 -28.13
CA SER A 129 1.90 6.35 -28.62
C SER A 129 3.12 6.06 -29.50
N ASP A 130 2.95 6.22 -30.81
CA ASP A 130 4.06 6.19 -31.74
C ASP A 130 5.07 7.32 -31.44
N LEU A 131 6.27 7.19 -31.99
CA LEU A 131 7.37 8.13 -31.77
C LEU A 131 6.98 9.59 -32.12
N MET A 132 6.17 9.79 -33.15
CA MET A 132 5.75 11.13 -33.57
C MET A 132 4.76 11.72 -32.56
N THR A 133 3.83 10.92 -32.06
CA THR A 133 2.90 11.33 -30.99
C THR A 133 3.66 11.74 -29.72
N CYS A 134 4.70 10.99 -29.35
CA CYS A 134 5.58 11.35 -28.23
C CYS A 134 6.35 12.65 -28.48
N LEU A 135 6.95 12.83 -29.66
CA LEU A 135 7.69 14.05 -30.02
C LEU A 135 6.79 15.28 -30.06
N THR A 136 5.59 15.14 -30.62
CA THR A 136 4.59 16.21 -30.64
C THR A 136 4.15 16.56 -29.23
N SER A 137 3.82 15.58 -28.39
CA SER A 137 3.40 15.83 -27.01
C SER A 137 4.50 16.52 -26.20
N ILE A 138 5.77 16.12 -26.36
CA ILE A 138 6.90 16.79 -25.73
C ILE A 138 7.00 18.24 -26.23
N ASN A 139 6.94 18.47 -27.54
CA ASN A 139 7.04 19.81 -28.11
C ASN A 139 5.88 20.72 -27.67
N GLU A 140 4.64 20.24 -27.69
CA GLU A 140 3.47 21.04 -27.31
C GLU A 140 3.49 21.35 -25.81
N THR A 141 3.65 20.34 -24.97
CA THR A 141 3.63 20.51 -23.51
C THR A 141 4.83 21.33 -23.03
N PHE A 142 6.01 21.13 -23.62
CA PHE A 142 7.21 21.85 -23.19
C PHE A 142 7.30 23.25 -23.76
N ASN A 143 6.81 23.52 -24.98
CA ASN A 143 6.72 24.89 -25.48
C ASN A 143 5.70 25.71 -24.69
N GLU A 144 4.56 25.11 -24.31
CA GLU A 144 3.60 25.76 -23.41
C GLU A 144 4.22 26.06 -22.03
N LEU A 145 4.90 25.08 -21.42
CA LEU A 145 5.58 25.26 -20.13
C LEU A 145 6.77 26.24 -20.21
N SER A 146 7.53 26.23 -21.32
CA SER A 146 8.62 27.19 -21.60
C SER A 146 8.12 28.61 -21.77
N ASN A 147 6.88 28.79 -22.23
CA ASN A 147 6.26 30.11 -22.35
C ASN A 147 5.66 30.56 -21.01
N MET A 148 5.20 29.63 -20.17
CA MET A 148 4.67 29.92 -18.83
C MET A 148 5.75 30.18 -17.76
N PHE A 149 6.94 29.59 -17.89
CA PHE A 149 8.03 29.75 -16.92
C PHE A 149 9.36 30.03 -17.63
N PRO A 150 10.19 30.99 -17.15
CA PRO A 150 11.49 31.29 -17.73
C PRO A 150 12.54 30.24 -17.33
N PHE A 151 12.32 28.96 -17.64
CA PHE A 151 13.28 27.86 -17.43
C PHE A 151 14.44 27.88 -18.45
N ARG A 152 14.39 28.76 -19.45
CA ARG A 152 15.28 28.77 -20.63
C ARG A 152 16.78 28.97 -20.39
N LYS A 153 17.27 29.08 -19.15
CA LYS A 153 18.70 29.32 -18.91
C LYS A 153 19.48 28.16 -18.29
N THR A 154 18.83 27.10 -17.80
CA THR A 154 19.55 26.06 -17.05
C THR A 154 19.18 24.63 -17.40
N PHE A 155 18.18 24.39 -18.24
CA PHE A 155 17.75 23.03 -18.56
C PHE A 155 17.35 22.91 -20.02
N ASP A 156 18.01 22.00 -20.73
CA ASP A 156 17.74 21.67 -22.13
C ASP A 156 17.77 20.16 -22.33
N PHE A 157 16.94 19.65 -23.24
CA PHE A 157 16.90 18.23 -23.58
C PHE A 157 17.76 17.98 -24.81
N HIS A 158 18.63 16.98 -24.73
CA HIS A 158 19.43 16.55 -25.87
C HIS A 158 19.05 15.15 -26.29
N LEU A 159 18.98 14.93 -27.60
CA LEU A 159 18.83 13.60 -28.16
C LEU A 159 20.11 12.81 -27.81
N ILE A 160 19.95 11.69 -27.12
CA ILE A 160 21.06 10.85 -26.65
C ILE A 160 20.97 9.47 -27.31
N SER A 161 22.12 8.93 -27.72
CA SER A 161 22.20 7.58 -28.29
C SER A 161 22.14 6.51 -27.20
N VAL A 162 21.71 5.30 -27.57
CA VAL A 162 21.68 4.13 -26.67
C VAL A 162 23.04 3.89 -26.02
N ASP A 163 24.12 3.96 -26.81
CA ASP A 163 25.49 3.77 -26.30
C ASP A 163 25.88 4.82 -25.25
N SER A 164 25.40 6.06 -25.42
CA SER A 164 25.63 7.14 -24.46
C SER A 164 24.90 6.87 -23.15
N VAL A 165 23.67 6.34 -23.21
CA VAL A 165 22.91 5.92 -22.02
C VAL A 165 23.61 4.80 -21.29
N VAL A 166 24.05 3.75 -22.00
CA VAL A 166 24.76 2.61 -21.41
C VAL A 166 26.03 3.08 -20.69
N LYS A 167 26.80 3.97 -21.32
CA LYS A 167 28.01 4.54 -20.75
C LYS A 167 27.73 5.42 -19.51
N LEU A 168 26.62 6.17 -19.52
CA LEU A 168 26.17 6.95 -18.37
C LEU A 168 25.82 6.04 -17.20
N ILE A 169 25.02 4.99 -17.45
CA ILE A 169 24.59 4.03 -16.42
C ILE A 169 25.80 3.27 -15.86
N SER A 170 26.72 2.80 -16.70
CA SER A 170 27.92 2.09 -16.25
C SER A 170 28.85 2.94 -15.38
N ASN A 171 28.78 4.26 -15.52
CA ASN A 171 29.57 5.22 -14.76
C ASN A 171 28.83 5.78 -13.53
N LEU A 172 27.59 5.38 -13.29
CA LEU A 172 26.89 5.74 -12.06
C LEU A 172 27.59 5.05 -10.89
N ASN A 173 28.12 5.84 -9.95
CA ASN A 173 28.67 5.32 -8.72
C ASN A 173 27.52 4.76 -7.86
N PRO A 174 27.47 3.45 -7.59
CA PRO A 174 26.41 2.85 -6.78
C PRO A 174 26.35 3.42 -5.35
N ASN A 175 27.43 4.06 -4.88
CA ASN A 175 27.50 4.69 -3.56
C ASN A 175 26.91 6.11 -3.50
N ASN A 176 26.57 6.72 -4.65
CA ASN A 176 26.01 8.07 -4.71
C ASN A 176 24.47 8.11 -4.80
N GLY A 177 23.80 6.95 -4.78
CA GLY A 177 22.38 6.91 -4.49
C GLY A 177 22.13 7.29 -3.02
N PRO A 178 20.93 7.74 -2.64
CA PRO A 178 20.53 7.78 -1.24
C PRO A 178 20.51 6.34 -0.70
N GLY A 179 21.67 5.86 -0.27
CA GLY A 179 21.86 4.54 0.30
C GLY A 179 21.17 4.45 1.64
N ILE A 180 20.43 3.37 1.86
CA ILE A 180 19.95 2.95 3.17
C ILE A 180 21.19 2.75 4.03
N SER A 181 21.35 3.58 5.05
CA SER A 181 22.57 3.72 5.86
C SER A 181 22.93 2.53 6.77
N ASP A 182 22.28 1.37 6.67
CA ASP A 182 22.34 0.33 7.71
C ASP A 182 22.53 -1.11 7.21
N ILE A 183 23.22 -1.33 6.08
CA ILE A 183 23.65 -2.69 5.71
C ILE A 183 25.17 -2.81 5.82
N SER A 184 25.62 -3.16 7.02
CA SER A 184 26.99 -3.60 7.28
C SER A 184 27.25 -4.91 6.54
N ILE A 185 28.09 -4.87 5.50
CA ILE A 185 28.64 -6.08 4.89
C ILE A 185 29.85 -6.48 5.75
N GLN A 186 29.72 -7.56 6.52
CA GLN A 186 30.88 -8.18 7.17
C GLN A 186 31.73 -8.87 6.10
N GLN A 187 33.03 -8.54 6.11
CA GLN A 187 34.07 -9.21 5.31
C GLN A 187 34.40 -10.58 5.87
#